data_AF-I4EG36-F1
#
_entry.id   AF-I4EG36-F1
#
_cell.length_a   1.000
_cell.length_b   1.000
_cell.length_c   1.000
_cell.angle_alpha   90.00
_cell.angle_beta   90.00
_cell.angle_gamma   90.00
#
_symmetry.space_group_name_H-M   'P 1'
#
loop_
_entity.id
_entity.type
_entity.pdbx_description
1 polymer ?
#
loop_
_entity_poly.entity_id
_entity_poly.type
_entity_poly.pdbx_seq_one_letter_code
_entity_poly.pdbx_strand_id
1 'polypeptide(L)'
;MAKAIVSQESIRVDGLKELRAALKEIGPKVPRELTKANKRVVTQTVVPKARAKAAALSVSNAAGGTSRMGHIAVGTIKASASATAANIVAGGKRAPWFPGMEFGSHGKRPRTRQFPAVKRPGYVLWPTIIAAREEIIDAYRTEIEALWDRAVPHIE
;
A
#
# COMPACT_ATOMS: atom_id res chain seq x y z
N MET A 1 14.50 -25.53 -14.96
CA MET A 1 14.15 -25.29 -13.54
C MET A 1 14.66 -23.91 -13.14
N ALA A 2 13.79 -22.90 -13.05
CA ALA A 2 14.21 -21.55 -12.66
C ALA A 2 14.32 -21.47 -11.14
N LYS A 3 15.52 -21.17 -10.65
CA LYS A 3 15.85 -21.02 -9.23
C LYS A 3 15.78 -19.54 -8.87
N ALA A 4 14.81 -19.16 -8.03
CA ALA A 4 14.70 -17.80 -7.53
C ALA A 4 15.80 -17.55 -6.47
N ILE A 5 16.75 -16.68 -6.78
CA ILE A 5 17.72 -16.14 -5.83
C ILE A 5 17.14 -14.83 -5.31
N VAL A 6 16.69 -14.84 -4.04
CA VAL A 6 16.15 -13.65 -3.38
C VAL A 6 17.32 -12.83 -2.81
N SER A 7 17.74 -11.83 -3.57
CA SER A 7 18.58 -10.72 -3.15
C SER A 7 17.68 -9.48 -3.02
N GLN A 8 17.94 -8.54 -2.10
CA GLN A 8 17.18 -7.29 -1.91
C GLN A 8 17.34 -6.28 -3.09
N GLU A 9 17.55 -6.78 -4.29
CA GLU A 9 17.63 -6.04 -5.54
C GLU A 9 16.23 -5.78 -6.11
N SER A 10 16.09 -4.68 -6.82
CA SER A 10 14.89 -4.35 -7.60
C SER A 10 14.41 -5.58 -8.36
N ILE A 11 13.21 -6.07 -8.05
CA ILE A 11 12.58 -7.16 -8.80
C ILE A 11 12.27 -6.63 -10.20
N ARG A 12 13.15 -6.95 -11.14
CA ARG A 12 12.92 -6.70 -12.56
C ARG A 12 12.08 -7.85 -13.10
N VAL A 13 10.84 -7.53 -13.45
CA VAL A 13 9.94 -8.47 -14.12
C VAL A 13 10.11 -8.30 -15.62
N ASP A 14 10.87 -9.18 -16.25
CA ASP A 14 10.97 -9.23 -17.70
C ASP A 14 9.62 -9.68 -18.29
N GLY A 15 9.18 -9.06 -19.39
CA GLY A 15 7.88 -9.35 -20.02
C GLY A 15 6.72 -8.50 -19.51
N LEU A 16 6.87 -7.69 -18.46
CA LEU A 16 5.75 -6.88 -17.92
C LEU A 16 5.30 -5.78 -18.89
N LYS A 17 6.24 -5.20 -19.65
CA LYS A 17 5.93 -4.17 -20.64
C LYS A 17 5.15 -4.78 -21.81
N GLU A 18 5.59 -5.94 -22.27
CA GLU A 18 5.03 -6.75 -23.35
C GLU A 18 3.63 -7.25 -22.97
N LEU A 19 3.47 -7.81 -21.76
CA LEU A 19 2.18 -8.20 -21.20
C LEU A 19 1.21 -7.02 -21.17
N ARG A 20 1.66 -5.84 -20.76
CA ARG A 20 0.81 -4.63 -20.74
C ARG A 20 0.40 -4.18 -22.14
N ALA A 21 1.28 -4.30 -23.13
CA ALA A 21 0.95 -4.01 -24.52
C ALA A 21 -0.11 -4.99 -25.02
N ALA A 22 0.09 -6.29 -24.80
CA ALA A 22 -0.86 -7.35 -25.16
C ALA A 22 -2.23 -7.17 -24.48
N LEU A 23 -2.27 -6.84 -23.17
CA LEU A 23 -3.52 -6.57 -22.46
C LEU A 23 -4.28 -5.36 -23.02
N LYS A 24 -3.58 -4.38 -23.60
CA LYS A 24 -4.21 -3.23 -24.26
C LYS A 24 -4.82 -3.62 -25.60
N GLU A 25 -4.20 -4.56 -26.30
CA GLU A 25 -4.66 -5.10 -27.60
C GLU A 25 -5.93 -5.96 -27.45
N ILE A 26 -6.07 -6.72 -26.35
CA ILE A 26 -7.30 -7.48 -26.04
C ILE A 26 -8.52 -6.56 -25.92
N GLY A 27 -8.32 -5.32 -25.43
CA GLY A 27 -9.33 -4.28 -25.53
C GLY A 27 -9.21 -3.16 -24.49
N PRO A 28 -9.82 -1.98 -24.73
CA PRO A 28 -9.68 -0.80 -23.89
C PRO A 28 -10.27 -0.97 -22.47
N LYS A 29 -11.06 -2.02 -22.23
CA LYS A 29 -11.67 -2.32 -20.94
C LYS A 29 -10.70 -2.98 -19.96
N VAL A 30 -9.73 -3.77 -20.44
CA VAL A 30 -8.84 -4.57 -19.60
C VAL A 30 -7.97 -3.71 -18.65
N PRO A 31 -7.35 -2.60 -19.10
CA PRO A 31 -6.60 -1.73 -18.18
C PRO A 31 -7.45 -1.09 -17.07
N ARG A 32 -8.73 -0.83 -17.35
CA ARG A 32 -9.68 -0.29 -16.36
C ARG A 32 -10.03 -1.34 -15.32
N GLU A 33 -10.26 -2.58 -15.75
CA GLU A 33 -10.50 -3.70 -14.84
C GLU A 33 -9.28 -4.03 -13.99
N LEU A 34 -8.06 -3.96 -14.56
CA LEU A 34 -6.83 -4.11 -13.79
C LEU A 34 -6.66 -3.02 -12.73
N THR A 35 -7.04 -1.78 -13.05
CA THR A 35 -7.08 -0.68 -12.06
C THR A 35 -8.05 -0.98 -10.92
N LYS A 36 -9.22 -1.56 -11.22
CA LYS A 36 -10.20 -1.97 -10.20
C LYS A 36 -9.67 -3.13 -9.34
N ALA A 37 -9.03 -4.12 -9.95
CA ALA A 37 -8.38 -5.24 -9.26
C ALA A 37 -7.32 -4.73 -8.28
N ASN A 38 -6.37 -3.90 -8.74
CA ASN A 38 -5.36 -3.26 -7.90
C ASN A 38 -5.99 -2.52 -6.70
N LYS A 39 -7.08 -1.78 -6.95
CA LYS A 39 -7.77 -1.03 -5.90
C LYS A 39 -8.47 -1.96 -4.91
N ARG A 40 -9.09 -3.06 -5.37
CA ARG A 40 -9.77 -4.04 -4.51
C ARG A 40 -8.80 -4.71 -3.55
N VAL A 41 -7.65 -5.19 -4.06
CA VAL A 41 -6.60 -5.81 -3.23
C VAL A 41 -6.24 -4.90 -2.06
N VAL A 42 -5.89 -3.63 -2.32
CA VAL A 42 -5.50 -2.68 -1.26
C VAL A 42 -6.65 -2.36 -0.30
N THR A 43 -7.87 -2.26 -0.83
CA THR A 43 -9.07 -1.96 -0.04
C THR A 43 -9.42 -3.09 0.92
N GLN A 44 -9.20 -4.35 0.52
CA GLN A 44 -9.55 -5.52 1.31
C GLN A 44 -8.43 -5.92 2.29
N THR A 45 -7.16 -5.74 1.91
CA THR A 45 -6.02 -6.25 2.69
C THR A 45 -5.40 -5.18 3.58
N VAL A 46 -4.84 -4.12 2.98
CA VAL A 46 -3.97 -3.16 3.70
C VAL A 46 -4.75 -2.06 4.39
N VAL A 47 -5.73 -1.44 3.72
CA VAL A 47 -6.44 -0.27 4.28
C VAL A 47 -7.15 -0.55 5.60
N PRO A 48 -7.90 -1.66 5.78
CA PRO A 48 -8.59 -1.93 7.03
C PRO A 48 -7.60 -2.11 8.19
N LYS A 49 -6.52 -2.87 7.95
CA LYS A 49 -5.47 -3.13 8.94
C LYS A 49 -4.68 -1.88 9.28
N ALA A 50 -4.35 -1.07 8.28
CA ALA A 50 -3.65 0.20 8.49
C ALA A 50 -4.50 1.18 9.29
N ARG A 51 -5.81 1.23 9.04
CA ARG A 51 -6.76 2.03 9.83
C ARG A 51 -6.86 1.52 11.26
N ALA A 52 -7.02 0.21 11.45
CA ALA A 52 -7.05 -0.38 12.79
C ALA A 52 -5.77 -0.07 13.57
N LYS A 53 -4.60 -0.21 12.91
CA LYS A 53 -3.31 0.11 13.49
C LYS A 53 -3.17 1.59 13.83
N ALA A 54 -3.59 2.50 12.94
CA ALA A 54 -3.59 3.94 13.21
C ALA A 54 -4.54 4.33 14.34
N ALA A 55 -5.69 3.66 14.48
CA ALA A 55 -6.65 3.91 15.55
C ALA A 55 -6.12 3.46 16.92
N ALA A 56 -5.43 2.30 16.95
CA ALA A 56 -4.75 1.79 18.13
C ALA A 56 -3.46 2.58 18.47
N LEU A 57 -2.96 3.38 17.53
CA LEU A 57 -1.75 4.15 17.72
C LEU A 57 -2.03 5.37 18.60
N SER A 58 -1.80 5.22 19.89
CA SER A 58 -1.60 6.35 20.82
C SER A 58 -0.23 6.95 20.55
N VAL A 59 -0.07 7.70 19.45
CA VAL A 59 1.17 8.44 19.22
C VAL A 59 1.24 9.54 20.25
N SER A 60 2.10 9.33 21.24
CA SER A 60 2.51 10.40 22.12
C SER A 60 3.21 11.46 21.26
N ASN A 61 2.83 12.72 21.46
CA ASN A 61 3.71 13.79 21.00
C ASN A 61 5.09 13.61 21.67
N ALA A 62 6.14 14.25 21.17
CA ALA A 62 7.47 14.07 21.78
C ALA A 62 7.55 14.48 23.27
N ALA A 63 6.52 15.13 23.81
CA ALA A 63 6.35 15.46 25.22
C ALA A 63 5.60 14.40 26.03
N GLY A 64 5.29 13.23 25.46
CA GLY A 64 4.66 12.10 26.17
C GLY A 64 3.13 12.16 26.28
N GLY A 65 2.48 13.19 25.72
CA GLY A 65 1.03 13.35 25.78
C GLY A 65 0.30 12.58 24.68
N THR A 66 -0.75 11.83 25.04
CA THR A 66 -1.62 11.10 24.11
C THR A 66 -2.27 12.07 23.12
N SER A 67 -1.91 11.98 21.84
CA SER A 67 -2.46 12.87 20.82
C SER A 67 -3.67 12.24 20.12
N ARG A 68 -4.77 13.00 19.94
CA ARG A 68 -5.95 12.60 19.13
C ARG A 68 -5.64 12.47 17.62
N MET A 69 -4.37 12.60 17.25
CA MET A 69 -3.92 12.62 15.86
C MET A 69 -4.21 11.28 15.17
N GLY A 70 -3.98 10.14 15.83
CA GLY A 70 -4.23 8.81 15.26
C GLY A 70 -5.64 8.66 14.66
N HIS A 71 -6.67 9.12 15.38
CA HIS A 71 -8.05 9.07 14.92
C HIS A 71 -8.30 9.90 13.64
N ILE A 72 -7.66 11.07 13.52
CA ILE A 72 -7.76 11.91 12.31
C ILE A 72 -7.02 11.23 11.14
N ALA A 73 -5.86 10.60 11.41
CA ALA A 73 -5.10 9.86 10.39
C ALA A 73 -5.93 8.72 9.77
N VAL A 74 -6.69 7.98 10.58
CA VAL A 74 -7.58 6.89 10.11
C VAL A 74 -8.47 7.34 8.96
N GLY A 75 -9.11 8.51 9.08
CA GLY A 75 -10.01 9.06 8.07
C GLY A 75 -9.31 9.49 6.77
N THR A 76 -7.98 9.60 6.77
CA THR A 76 -7.20 9.99 5.59
C THR A 76 -6.65 8.82 4.79
N ILE A 77 -6.50 7.63 5.41
CA ILE A 77 -5.97 6.43 4.75
C ILE A 77 -7.01 5.90 3.75
N LYS A 78 -6.66 5.88 2.47
CA LYS A 78 -7.53 5.49 1.36
C LYS A 78 -6.77 4.68 0.32
N ALA A 79 -7.43 3.70 -0.26
CA ALA A 79 -6.92 2.98 -1.43
C ALA A 79 -6.97 3.88 -2.68
N SER A 80 -5.89 3.85 -3.43
CA SER A 80 -5.79 4.40 -4.78
C SER A 80 -5.16 3.35 -5.69
N ALA A 81 -5.34 3.49 -7.00
CA ALA A 81 -4.73 2.56 -7.93
C ALA A 81 -4.57 3.21 -9.30
N SER A 82 -3.65 2.63 -10.07
CA SER A 82 -3.51 2.82 -11.51
C SER A 82 -3.55 1.45 -12.18
N ALA A 83 -3.49 1.41 -13.50
CA ALA A 83 -3.37 0.15 -14.22
C ALA A 83 -2.08 -0.62 -13.87
N THR A 84 -1.07 0.05 -13.31
CA THR A 84 0.26 -0.52 -13.07
C THR A 84 0.63 -0.69 -11.61
N ALA A 85 -0.14 -0.11 -10.71
CA ALA A 85 0.20 -0.08 -9.30
C ALA A 85 -1.03 0.06 -8.42
N ALA A 86 -1.03 -0.71 -7.34
CA ALA A 86 -1.78 -0.47 -6.12
C ALA A 86 -1.10 0.65 -5.32
N ASN A 87 -1.86 1.63 -4.84
CA ASN A 87 -1.35 2.76 -4.08
C ASN A 87 -2.16 2.97 -2.80
N ILE A 88 -1.53 3.56 -1.78
CA ILE A 88 -2.20 4.04 -0.58
C ILE A 88 -1.96 5.54 -0.48
N VAL A 89 -3.04 6.28 -0.29
CA VAL A 89 -2.98 7.72 -0.02
C VAL A 89 -3.35 7.93 1.44
N ALA A 90 -2.55 8.72 2.15
CA ALA A 90 -2.80 9.08 3.54
C ALA A 90 -2.25 10.48 3.85
N GLY A 91 -2.83 11.16 4.83
CA GLY A 91 -2.47 12.54 5.16
C GLY A 91 -3.24 13.61 4.38
N GLY A 92 -2.53 14.66 3.96
CA GLY A 92 -3.08 15.82 3.22
C GLY A 92 -3.52 16.96 4.14
N LYS A 93 -4.34 17.89 3.62
CA LYS A 93 -4.77 19.11 4.37
C LYS A 93 -5.40 18.81 5.74
N ARG A 94 -6.07 17.66 5.88
CA ARG A 94 -6.73 17.21 7.13
C ARG A 94 -5.75 16.61 8.14
N ALA A 95 -4.62 16.08 7.69
CA ALA A 95 -3.58 15.50 8.54
C ALA A 95 -2.19 15.81 7.94
N PRO A 96 -1.76 17.09 7.94
CA PRO A 96 -0.49 17.50 7.33
C PRO A 96 0.72 16.89 8.06
N TRP A 97 0.54 16.51 9.32
CA TRP A 97 1.52 15.87 10.18
C TRP A 97 1.64 14.35 9.97
N PHE A 98 0.81 13.75 9.08
CA PHE A 98 0.80 12.30 8.85
C PHE A 98 2.18 11.71 8.51
N PRO A 99 3.04 12.33 7.67
CA PRO A 99 4.38 11.80 7.43
C PRO A 99 5.23 11.69 8.70
N GLY A 100 5.11 12.66 9.61
CA GLY A 100 5.78 12.59 10.91
C GLY A 100 5.20 11.50 11.81
N MET A 101 3.91 11.22 11.72
CA MET A 101 3.28 10.10 12.40
C MET A 101 3.73 8.75 11.84
N GLU A 102 3.90 8.63 10.51
CA GLU A 102 4.30 7.37 9.87
C GLU A 102 5.79 7.09 10.02
N PHE A 103 6.64 8.10 9.82
CA PHE A 103 8.10 7.96 9.73
C PHE A 103 8.84 8.55 10.94
N GLY A 104 8.13 9.12 11.90
CA GLY A 104 8.74 9.83 13.03
C GLY A 104 9.34 11.18 12.65
N SER A 105 9.93 11.86 13.63
CA SER A 105 10.70 13.09 13.42
C SER A 105 12.18 12.87 13.75
N HIS A 106 13.04 13.05 12.73
CA HIS A 106 14.51 12.92 12.84
C HIS A 106 15.24 14.26 13.03
N GLY A 107 14.52 15.31 13.44
CA GLY A 107 15.13 16.63 13.66
C GLY A 107 16.27 16.60 14.71
N LYS A 108 17.33 17.39 14.49
CA LYS A 108 18.52 17.44 15.36
C LYS A 108 18.26 18.01 16.76
N ARG A 109 17.14 18.73 16.98
CA ARG A 109 16.81 19.38 18.25
C ARG A 109 15.67 18.64 18.96
N PRO A 110 15.87 18.09 20.17
CA PRO A 110 14.85 17.34 20.90
C PRO A 110 13.56 18.13 21.13
N ARG A 111 13.68 19.45 21.37
CA ARG A 111 12.56 20.37 21.69
C ARG A 111 11.64 20.70 20.50
N THR A 112 12.06 20.44 19.26
CA THR A 112 11.25 20.74 18.06
C THR A 112 10.72 19.47 17.38
N ARG A 113 10.90 18.29 18.00
CA ARG A 113 10.39 17.04 17.45
C ARG A 113 8.92 16.94 17.79
N GLN A 114 8.08 16.77 16.78
CA GLN A 114 6.64 16.57 16.98
C GLN A 114 6.33 15.11 17.33
N PHE A 115 7.10 14.19 16.75
CA PHE A 115 6.93 12.74 16.88
C PHE A 115 8.25 12.08 17.33
N PRO A 116 8.18 10.98 18.09
CA PRO A 116 9.36 10.17 18.37
C PRO A 116 10.01 9.70 17.05
N ALA A 117 11.33 9.48 17.05
CA ALA A 117 11.97 8.86 15.88
C ALA A 117 11.68 7.38 15.94
N VAL A 118 11.45 6.82 14.76
CA VAL A 118 11.40 5.38 14.55
C VAL A 118 12.61 4.93 13.78
N LYS A 119 13.12 3.76 14.15
CA LYS A 119 13.87 2.95 13.19
C LYS A 119 12.87 2.42 12.17
N ARG A 120 13.27 2.40 10.89
CA ARG A 120 12.46 1.82 9.79
C ARG A 120 11.86 0.48 10.24
N PRO A 121 10.62 0.14 9.85
CA PRO A 121 9.93 0.64 8.66
C PRO A 121 8.85 1.73 8.87
N GLY A 122 8.63 2.21 10.09
CA GLY A 122 7.59 3.22 10.40
C GLY A 122 6.56 2.68 11.40
N TYR A 123 5.43 3.37 11.57
CA TYR A 123 4.43 3.00 12.57
C TYR A 123 3.17 2.32 12.03
N VAL A 124 2.63 2.77 10.89
CA VAL A 124 1.30 2.36 10.42
C VAL A 124 1.39 1.62 9.10
N LEU A 125 1.65 2.32 7.99
CA LEU A 125 1.45 1.78 6.64
C LEU A 125 2.47 0.70 6.32
N TRP A 126 3.76 1.01 6.41
CA TRP A 126 4.81 0.08 6.01
C TRP A 126 4.84 -1.21 6.84
N PRO A 127 4.78 -1.17 8.18
CA PRO A 127 4.63 -2.38 8.96
C PRO A 127 3.40 -3.20 8.58
N THR A 128 2.29 -2.54 8.22
CA THR A 128 1.06 -3.24 7.80
C THR A 128 1.26 -3.94 6.47
N ILE A 129 1.89 -3.28 5.49
CA ILE A 129 2.19 -3.88 4.18
C ILE A 129 3.10 -5.12 4.36
N ILE A 130 4.14 -5.01 5.19
CA ILE A 130 5.05 -6.12 5.47
C ILE A 130 4.30 -7.29 6.13
N ALA A 131 3.48 -7.01 7.14
CA ALA A 131 2.71 -8.04 7.84
C ALA A 131 1.63 -8.67 6.96
N ALA A 132 1.07 -7.94 5.99
CA ALA A 132 0.04 -8.41 5.08
C ALA A 132 0.61 -8.98 3.77
N ARG A 133 1.93 -9.17 3.65
CA ARG A 133 2.59 -9.51 2.38
C ARG A 133 1.97 -10.73 1.69
N GLU A 134 1.83 -11.85 2.40
CA GLU A 134 1.29 -13.08 1.82
C GLU A 134 -0.18 -12.92 1.43
N GLU A 135 -0.98 -12.26 2.26
CA GLU A 135 -2.38 -11.97 1.94
C GLU A 135 -2.54 -11.05 0.73
N ILE A 136 -1.63 -10.09 0.54
CA ILE A 136 -1.60 -9.24 -0.66
C ILE A 136 -1.33 -10.10 -1.89
N ILE A 137 -0.38 -11.04 -1.81
CA ILE A 137 -0.03 -11.95 -2.91
C ILE A 137 -1.22 -12.83 -3.26
N ASP A 138 -1.89 -13.41 -2.27
CA ASP A 138 -3.06 -14.28 -2.48
C ASP A 138 -4.24 -13.49 -3.07
N ALA A 139 -4.53 -12.30 -2.54
CA ALA A 139 -5.56 -11.44 -3.09
C ALA A 139 -5.27 -11.04 -4.55
N TYR A 140 -3.99 -10.80 -4.88
CA TYR A 140 -3.58 -10.54 -6.25
C TYR A 140 -3.79 -11.72 -7.17
N ARG A 141 -3.46 -12.94 -6.72
CA ARG A 141 -3.70 -14.17 -7.49
C ARG A 141 -5.17 -14.29 -7.85
N THR A 142 -6.06 -14.22 -6.86
CA THR A 142 -7.51 -14.32 -7.06
C THR A 142 -8.04 -13.26 -8.01
N GLU A 143 -7.62 -12.01 -7.86
CA GLU A 143 -8.10 -10.90 -8.71
C GLU A 143 -7.58 -10.99 -10.14
N ILE A 144 -6.36 -11.51 -10.36
CA ILE A 144 -5.80 -11.71 -11.69
C ILE A 144 -6.47 -12.90 -12.38
N GLU A 145 -6.66 -14.03 -11.69
CA GLU A 145 -7.39 -15.19 -12.22
C GLU A 145 -8.82 -14.80 -12.63
N ALA A 146 -9.55 -14.13 -11.74
CA ALA A 146 -10.91 -13.66 -12.04
C ALA A 146 -10.93 -12.63 -13.19
N LEU A 147 -9.87 -11.85 -13.37
CA LEU A 147 -9.75 -10.95 -14.52
C LEU A 147 -9.51 -11.74 -15.81
N TRP A 148 -8.63 -12.73 -15.76
CA TRP A 148 -8.30 -13.61 -16.88
C TRP A 148 -9.54 -14.33 -17.40
N ASP A 149 -10.31 -14.98 -16.53
CA ASP A 149 -11.53 -15.72 -16.88
C ASP A 149 -12.59 -14.83 -17.55
N ARG A 150 -12.62 -13.54 -17.22
CA ARG A 150 -13.55 -12.57 -17.85
C ARG A 150 -13.04 -12.01 -19.16
N ALA A 151 -11.71 -11.89 -19.31
CA ALA A 151 -11.09 -11.19 -20.42
C ALA A 151 -10.72 -12.11 -21.58
N VAL A 152 -10.44 -13.37 -21.30
CA VAL A 152 -10.12 -14.40 -22.28
C VAL A 152 -11.27 -15.41 -22.25
N PRO A 153 -12.22 -15.34 -23.21
CA PRO A 153 -13.16 -16.45 -23.39
C PRO A 153 -12.34 -17.72 -23.58
N HIS A 154 -12.73 -18.82 -22.94
CA HIS A 154 -12.04 -20.11 -23.07
C HIS A 154 -11.73 -20.38 -24.54
N ILE A 155 -10.46 -20.27 -24.90
CA ILE A 155 -9.97 -20.72 -26.19
C ILE A 155 -10.00 -22.24 -26.10
N GLU A 156 -11.06 -22.84 -26.64
CA GLU A 156 -11.10 -24.27 -26.97
C GLU A 156 -10.08 -24.58 -28.08
#